data_AF-X0X1D4-F1
#
_entry.id   AF-X0X1D4-F1
#
_cell.length_a   1.000
_cell.length_b   1.000
_cell.length_c   1.000
_cell.angle_alpha   90.00
_cell.angle_beta   90.00
_cell.angle_gamma   90.00
#
_symmetry.space_group_name_H-M   'P 1'
#
loop_
_entity.id
_entity.type
_entity.pdbx_description
1 polymer ?
#
loop_
_entity_poly.entity_id
_entity_poly.type
_entity_poly.pdbx_seq_one_letter_code
_entity_poly.pdbx_strand_id
1 'polypeptide(L)'
;IQSGQTCFWSRSRHEYWVKGEHSGHKQYVKWIRLDCDGDCLLIGVEQVVGACHLGYRSCFFRELREGRWEVIAEQTFDPDEVYDQ
;
A
#
# COMPACT_ATOMS: atom_id res chain seq x y z
N ILE A 1 15.17 3.90 -4.72
CA ILE A 1 15.60 5.20 -5.31
C ILE A 1 15.79 5.07 -6.83
N GLN A 2 16.68 4.19 -7.30
CA GLN A 2 16.96 4.00 -8.74
C GLN A 2 15.72 3.77 -9.61
N SER A 3 14.79 2.91 -9.18
CA SER A 3 13.58 2.57 -9.97
C SER A 3 12.44 3.59 -9.89
N GLY A 4 12.50 4.56 -8.98
CA GLY A 4 11.37 5.47 -8.71
C GLY A 4 10.10 4.80 -8.16
N GLN A 5 10.16 3.53 -7.73
CA GLN A 5 9.04 2.78 -7.18
C GLN A 5 9.30 2.37 -5.73
N THR A 6 8.24 2.12 -4.96
CA THR A 6 8.39 1.56 -3.61
C THR A 6 8.77 0.08 -3.68
N CYS A 7 9.83 -0.27 -2.98
CA CYS A 7 10.26 -1.64 -2.75
C CYS A 7 10.30 -1.86 -1.24
N PHE A 8 9.72 -2.96 -0.79
CA PHE A 8 9.62 -3.32 0.63
C PHE A 8 10.39 -4.62 0.89
N TRP A 9 10.80 -4.82 2.13
CA TRP A 9 11.25 -6.13 2.60
C TRP A 9 10.05 -6.91 3.14
N SER A 10 9.69 -8.00 2.47
CA SER A 10 8.66 -8.91 2.95
C SER A 10 9.21 -9.78 4.07
N ARG A 11 8.75 -9.56 5.30
CA ARG A 11 9.19 -10.34 6.46
C ARG A 11 8.77 -11.80 6.41
N SER A 12 7.66 -12.14 5.76
CA SER A 12 7.20 -13.52 5.65
C SER A 12 7.90 -14.29 4.53
N ARG A 13 8.24 -13.60 3.43
CA ARG A 13 8.94 -14.20 2.28
C ARG A 13 10.46 -14.09 2.37
N HIS A 14 10.97 -13.27 3.29
CA HIS A 14 12.39 -12.95 3.42
C HIS A 14 13.03 -12.50 2.10
N GLU A 15 12.34 -11.63 1.37
CA GLU A 15 12.79 -11.12 0.07
C GLU A 15 12.38 -9.65 -0.13
N TYR A 16 13.06 -8.97 -1.05
CA TYR A 16 12.65 -7.67 -1.55
C TYR A 16 11.47 -7.83 -2.51
N TRP A 17 10.48 -6.96 -2.37
CA TRP A 17 9.26 -7.00 -3.17
C TRP A 17 8.87 -5.61 -3.63
N VAL A 18 8.69 -5.44 -4.94
CA VAL A 18 8.21 -4.18 -5.52
C VAL A 18 6.69 -4.14 -5.44
N LYS A 19 6.15 -3.08 -4.84
CA LYS A 19 4.69 -2.96 -4.68
C LYS A 19 4.00 -2.98 -6.04
N GLY A 20 3.07 -3.92 -6.21
CA GLY A 20 2.30 -4.06 -7.44
C GLY A 20 3.02 -4.82 -8.55
N GLU A 21 4.09 -5.56 -8.25
CA GLU A 21 4.81 -6.39 -9.22
C GLU A 21 3.90 -7.41 -9.92
N HIS A 22 3.00 -8.06 -9.17
CA HIS A 22 2.01 -9.01 -9.72
C HIS A 22 0.71 -8.34 -10.18
N SER A 23 0.14 -7.44 -9.38
CA SER A 23 -1.19 -6.83 -9.64
C SER A 23 -1.16 -5.65 -10.60
N GLY A 24 0.01 -5.12 -10.96
CA GLY A 24 0.13 -3.84 -11.67
C GLY A 24 -0.21 -2.60 -10.83
N HIS A 25 -0.69 -2.77 -9.58
CA HIS A 25 -1.05 -1.69 -8.65
C HIS A 25 0.19 -1.05 -8.01
N LYS A 26 1.01 -0.43 -8.86
CA LYS A 26 2.32 0.16 -8.53
C LYS A 26 2.21 1.46 -7.75
N GLN A 27 3.29 1.79 -7.05
CA GLN A 27 3.48 3.07 -6.36
C GLN A 27 4.71 3.78 -6.90
N TYR A 28 4.50 4.95 -7.50
CA TYR A 28 5.57 5.81 -8.02
C TYR A 28 5.93 6.86 -6.96
N VAL A 29 7.17 6.85 -6.50
CA VAL A 29 7.67 7.73 -5.45
C VAL A 29 7.75 9.17 -5.98
N LYS A 30 7.17 10.11 -5.24
CA LYS A 30 7.21 11.55 -5.53
C LYS A 30 8.14 12.29 -4.58
N TRP A 31 8.13 11.92 -3.31
CA TRP A 31 9.03 12.49 -2.30
C TRP A 31 9.24 11.50 -1.15
N ILE A 32 10.34 11.69 -0.42
CA ILE A 32 10.71 10.90 0.76
C ILE A 32 11.06 11.87 1.88
N ARG A 33 10.54 11.63 3.08
CA ARG A 33 10.89 12.34 4.31
C ARG A 33 11.44 11.36 5.34
N LEU A 34 12.42 11.81 6.10
CA LEU A 34 13.01 11.10 7.23
C LEU A 34 12.44 11.71 8.53
N ASP A 35 12.24 10.90 9.54
CA ASP A 35 11.87 11.36 10.88
C ASP A 35 13.08 11.93 11.66
N CYS A 36 12.90 12.23 12.95
CA CYS A 36 13.86 13.02 13.72
C CYS A 36 15.08 12.24 14.22
N ASP A 37 14.93 10.95 14.50
CA ASP A 37 16.00 10.03 14.92
C ASP A 37 16.46 9.12 13.78
N GLY A 38 15.76 9.14 12.64
CA GLY A 38 16.22 8.56 11.38
C GLY A 38 15.93 7.08 11.23
N ASP A 39 14.96 6.54 11.97
CA ASP A 39 14.57 5.14 11.91
C ASP A 39 13.28 4.88 11.10
N CYS A 40 12.57 5.94 10.70
CA CYS A 40 11.36 5.85 9.90
C CYS A 40 11.36 6.78 8.68
N LEU A 41 10.79 6.27 7.58
CA LEU A 41 10.57 7.03 6.35
C LEU A 41 9.09 7.24 6.09
N LEU A 42 8.72 8.47 5.75
CA LEU A 42 7.42 8.78 5.14
C LEU A 42 7.62 8.97 3.62
N ILE A 43 7.02 8.08 2.84
CA ILE A 43 7.12 8.09 1.38
C ILE A 43 5.81 8.58 0.77
N GLY A 44 5.86 9.73 0.10
CA GLY A 44 4.77 10.21 -0.72
C GLY A 44 4.78 9.57 -2.09
N VAL A 45 3.68 8.92 -2.47
CA VAL A 45 3.56 8.17 -3.72
C VAL A 45 2.33 8.58 -4.53
N GLU A 46 2.46 8.47 -5.84
CA GLU A 46 1.32 8.31 -6.74
C GLU A 46 1.02 6.81 -6.84
N GLN A 47 -0.16 6.40 -6.39
CA GLN A 47 -0.59 5.01 -6.39
C GLN A 47 -1.53 4.76 -7.57
N VAL A 48 -1.26 3.67 -8.28
CA VAL A 48 -2.11 3.15 -9.35
C VAL A 48 -3.21 2.27 -8.75
N VAL A 49 -4.48 2.57 -9.04
CA VAL A 49 -5.67 1.84 -8.55
C VAL A 49 -5.72 1.77 -7.01
N GLY A 50 -5.30 0.66 -6.38
CA GLY A 50 -5.42 0.47 -4.94
C GLY A 50 -4.17 -0.08 -4.26
N ALA A 51 -3.90 0.40 -3.04
CA ALA A 51 -2.78 -0.08 -2.24
C ALA A 51 -3.10 -1.40 -1.53
N CYS A 52 -4.36 -1.58 -1.11
CA CYS A 52 -4.82 -2.73 -0.32
C CYS A 52 -5.17 -3.90 -1.23
N HIS A 53 -4.86 -5.12 -0.80
CA HIS A 53 -5.22 -6.35 -1.53
C HIS A 53 -6.72 -6.68 -1.42
N LEU A 54 -7.46 -6.06 -0.50
CA LEU A 54 -8.92 -6.25 -0.35
C LEU A 54 -9.76 -5.34 -1.26
N GLY A 55 -9.17 -4.77 -2.31
CA GLY A 55 -9.87 -3.88 -3.24
C GLY A 55 -9.81 -2.38 -2.92
N TYR A 56 -9.36 -1.98 -1.73
CA TYR A 56 -9.41 -0.58 -1.30
C TYR A 56 -8.20 0.27 -1.72
N ARG A 57 -8.42 1.58 -1.89
CA ARG A 57 -7.36 2.55 -2.18
C ARG A 57 -6.27 2.60 -1.10
N SER A 58 -6.64 2.40 0.15
CA SER A 58 -5.79 2.40 1.35
C SER A 58 -6.12 1.18 2.22
N CYS A 59 -5.13 0.62 2.92
CA CYS A 59 -5.39 -0.41 3.94
C CYS A 59 -6.18 0.13 5.14
N PHE A 60 -6.16 1.45 5.34
CA PHE A 60 -6.87 2.16 6.41
C PHE A 60 -8.28 2.54 5.95
N PHE A 61 -9.07 1.56 5.48
CA PHE A 61 -10.45 1.77 5.03
C PHE A 61 -11.49 1.55 6.14
N ARG A 62 -11.04 1.27 7.37
CA ARG A 62 -11.89 1.09 8.54
C ARG A 62 -11.54 2.13 9.61
N GLU A 63 -12.56 2.69 10.25
CA GLU A 63 -12.44 3.65 11.35
C GLU A 63 -13.18 3.12 12.59
N LEU A 64 -12.65 3.38 13.77
CA LEU A 64 -13.29 3.03 15.04
C LEU A 64 -14.30 4.12 15.41
N ARG A 65 -15.59 3.80 15.35
CA ARG A 65 -16.70 4.68 15.72
C ARG A 65 -17.58 4.01 16.76
N GLU A 66 -17.79 4.70 17.87
CA GLU A 66 -18.65 4.22 18.98
C GLU A 66 -18.31 2.78 19.42
N GLY A 67 -17.03 2.42 19.43
CA GLY A 67 -16.56 1.08 19.82
C GLY A 67 -16.70 0.00 18.75
N ARG A 68 -17.10 0.33 17.52
CA ARG A 68 -17.20 -0.59 16.38
C ARG A 68 -16.32 -0.14 15.21
N TRP A 69 -15.78 -1.11 14.48
CA TRP A 69 -15.05 -0.84 13.24
C TRP A 69 -16.03 -0.69 12.08
N GLU A 70 -16.07 0.49 11.47
CA GLU A 70 -16.93 0.80 10.33
C GLU A 70 -16.08 0.96 9.07
N VAL A 71 -16.57 0.47 7.93
CA VAL A 71 -15.94 0.69 6.62
C VAL A 71 -16.27 2.11 6.15
N ILE A 72 -15.24 2.90 5.89
CA ILE A 72 -15.35 4.33 5.56
C ILE A 72 -14.93 4.67 4.12
N ALA A 73 -14.58 3.66 3.31
CA ALA A 73 -14.18 3.85 1.93
C ALA A 73 -14.82 2.79 1.04
N GLU A 74 -15.01 3.12 -0.23
CA GLU A 74 -15.49 2.20 -1.25
C GLU A 74 -14.31 1.38 -1.83
N GLN A 75 -14.61 0.17 -2.31
CA GLN A 75 -13.63 -0.62 -3.05
C GLN A 75 -13.34 0.07 -4.39
N THR A 76 -12.06 0.14 -4.71
CA THR A 76 -11.52 0.72 -5.95
C THR A 76 -11.39 -0.33 -7.06
N PHE A 77 -11.32 -1.61 -6.70
CA PHE A 77 -11.27 -2.74 -7.62
C PHE A 77 -11.81 -4.01 -6.95
N ASP A 78 -12.21 -4.99 -7.75
CA ASP A 78 -12.58 -6.32 -7.27
C ASP A 78 -11.29 -7.16 -7.03
N PRO A 79 -11.00 -7.58 -5.79
CA PRO A 79 -9.80 -8.37 -5.51
C PRO A 79 -9.79 -9.72 -6.23
N ASP A 80 -10.95 -10.34 -6.50
CA ASP A 80 -11.04 -11.66 -7.11
C ASP A 80 -10.72 -11.64 -8.61
N GLU A 81 -10.82 -10.47 -9.25
CA GLU A 81 -10.38 -10.26 -10.65
C GLU A 81 -8.87 -10.02 -10.77
N VAL A 82 -8.18 -9.71 -9.67
CA VAL A 82 -6.77 -9.25 -9.67
C VAL A 82 -5.82 -10.22 -8.98
N TYR A 83 -6.29 -10.93 -7.96
CA TYR A 83 -5.50 -11.87 -7.19
C TYR A 83 -6.12 -13.26 -7.28
N ASP A 84 -5.32 -14.25 -7.69
CA ASP A 84 -5.71 -15.65 -7.55
C ASP A 84 -5.70 -16.00 -6.04
N GLN A 85 -6.89 -16.27 -5.47
CA GLN A 85 -7.04 -16.74 -4.08
C GLN A 85 -6.90 -18.25 -3.97
#